data_AF-A0A830H6K6-F1
#
_entry.id   AF-A0A830H6K6-F1
#
_cell.length_a   1.000
_cell.length_b   1.000
_cell.length_c   1.000
_cell.angle_alpha   90.00
_cell.angle_beta   90.00
_cell.angle_gamma   90.00
#
_symmetry.space_group_name_H-M   'P 1'
#
loop_
_entity.id
_entity.type
_entity.pdbx_description
1 polymer ?
#
loop_
_entity_poly.entity_id
_entity_poly.type
_entity_poly.pdbx_seq_one_letter_code
_entity_poly.pdbx_strand_id
1 'polypeptide(L)'
;MPASAALTADAALQVLGAAEKRGYAACVILKVEGRKDVYAWQRKTPGYPSECMVGALQLFGGNAEDGDANARETLVRELHEEFPTQVAASIVSTLKPFARYVVESPLEAMAPRPYTYNFTACVFSATLPSEAIGGEVYEGTLETMTLAELTASSDDEPRFCWAYHVPFAHFLEDKAGALAQPISARRACHCTATRVAANADIGSWESGEMWQ
;
A
#
# COMPACT_ATOMS: atom_id res chain seq x y z
N MET A 1 -25.00 -1.03 -4.03
CA MET A 1 -24.58 -1.15 -2.62
C MET A 1 -24.41 0.26 -2.07
N PRO A 2 -24.90 0.59 -0.86
CA PRO A 2 -24.64 1.90 -0.26
C PRO A 2 -23.13 2.06 -0.07
N ALA A 3 -22.59 3.23 -0.42
CA ALA A 3 -21.20 3.56 -0.12
C ALA A 3 -21.01 3.42 1.40
N SER A 4 -20.12 2.53 1.83
CA SER A 4 -19.69 2.47 3.22
C SER A 4 -19.21 3.87 3.60
N ALA A 5 -19.88 4.51 4.56
CA ALA A 5 -19.46 5.82 5.04
C ALA A 5 -18.01 5.68 5.53
N ALA A 6 -17.09 6.46 4.96
CA ALA A 6 -15.71 6.47 5.41
C ALA A 6 -15.69 6.72 6.93
N LEU A 7 -15.00 5.86 7.67
CA LEU A 7 -14.87 6.02 9.11
C LEU A 7 -14.20 7.37 9.41
N THR A 8 -14.55 7.99 10.53
CA THR A 8 -13.74 9.11 11.05
C THR A 8 -12.37 8.60 11.48
N ALA A 9 -11.38 9.49 11.56
CA ALA A 9 -10.04 9.11 12.03
C ALA A 9 -10.08 8.46 13.44
N ASP A 10 -10.89 9.01 14.34
CA ASP A 10 -11.06 8.46 15.70
C ASP A 10 -11.69 7.06 15.68
N ALA A 11 -12.71 6.84 14.84
CA ALA A 11 -13.34 5.52 14.71
C ALA A 11 -12.36 4.51 14.11
N ALA A 12 -11.54 4.92 13.14
CA ALA A 12 -10.51 4.06 12.56
C ALA A 12 -9.44 3.66 13.59
N LEU A 13 -9.01 4.58 14.45
CA LEU A 13 -8.07 4.27 15.53
C LEU A 13 -8.68 3.33 16.59
N GLN A 14 -9.98 3.45 16.87
CA GLN A 14 -10.69 2.49 17.72
C GLN A 14 -10.74 1.09 17.08
N VAL A 15 -11.02 1.01 15.77
CA VAL A 15 -11.00 -0.25 15.01
C VAL A 15 -9.60 -0.88 15.00
N LEU A 16 -8.53 -0.08 14.88
CA LEU A 16 -7.16 -0.57 15.04
C LEU A 16 -6.97 -1.21 16.42
N GLY A 17 -7.44 -0.55 17.48
CA GLY A 17 -7.35 -1.04 18.87
C GLY A 17 -8.17 -2.30 19.17
N ALA A 18 -9.21 -2.59 18.39
CA ALA A 18 -10.11 -3.71 18.59
C ALA A 18 -9.65 -5.03 17.94
N ALA A 19 -8.65 -4.99 17.06
CA ALA A 19 -8.14 -6.18 16.38
C ALA A 19 -7.37 -7.10 17.33
N GLU A 20 -7.50 -8.42 17.11
CA GLU A 20 -6.75 -9.43 17.85
C GLU A 20 -5.24 -9.31 17.60
N LYS A 21 -4.87 -8.97 16.36
CA LYS A 21 -3.50 -8.68 15.97
C LYS A 21 -3.41 -7.31 15.35
N ARG A 22 -2.33 -6.60 15.70
CA ARG A 22 -2.03 -5.26 15.21
C ARG A 22 -0.65 -5.21 14.60
N GLY A 23 -0.44 -4.26 13.71
CA GLY A 23 0.86 -4.09 13.09
C GLY A 23 1.07 -2.71 12.51
N TYR A 24 2.25 -2.56 11.93
CA TYR A 24 2.73 -1.36 11.28
C TYR A 24 3.31 -1.77 9.94
N ALA A 25 3.03 -0.98 8.91
CA ALA A 25 3.58 -1.18 7.58
C ALA A 25 3.98 0.17 6.99
N ALA A 26 4.99 0.16 6.14
CA ALA A 26 5.36 1.31 5.34
C ALA A 26 5.41 0.91 3.86
N CYS A 27 4.77 1.69 3.01
CA CYS A 27 4.66 1.40 1.59
C CYS A 27 4.76 2.67 0.74
N VAL A 28 4.94 2.49 -0.57
CA VAL A 28 5.20 3.61 -1.48
C VAL A 28 4.35 3.56 -2.74
N ILE A 29 3.82 4.73 -3.11
CA ILE A 29 3.26 4.99 -4.44
C ILE A 29 4.39 5.42 -5.36
N LEU A 30 4.67 4.61 -6.39
CA LEU A 30 5.76 4.85 -7.33
C LEU A 30 5.22 5.41 -8.65
N LYS A 31 5.58 6.66 -8.95
CA LYS A 31 5.36 7.24 -10.28
C LYS A 31 6.55 6.97 -11.17
N VAL A 32 6.32 6.48 -12.39
CA VAL A 32 7.40 6.19 -13.34
C VAL A 32 8.00 7.48 -13.91
N GLU A 33 9.33 7.59 -13.86
CA GLU A 33 10.06 8.74 -14.37
C GLU A 33 9.80 8.96 -15.87
N GLY A 34 9.61 10.23 -16.25
CA GLY A 34 9.40 10.62 -17.65
C GLY A 34 8.10 10.11 -18.28
N ARG A 35 7.29 9.33 -17.55
CA ARG A 35 6.01 8.79 -18.04
C ARG A 35 4.84 9.46 -17.36
N LYS A 36 4.01 10.10 -18.17
CA LYS A 36 2.79 10.76 -17.69
C LYS A 36 1.80 9.70 -17.22
N ASP A 37 1.32 9.85 -15.99
CA ASP A 37 0.25 9.06 -15.39
C ASP A 37 0.50 7.54 -15.44
N VAL A 38 1.77 7.11 -15.34
CA VAL A 38 2.15 5.70 -15.21
C VAL A 38 2.69 5.45 -13.80
N TYR A 39 2.17 4.41 -13.16
CA TYR A 39 2.49 4.03 -11.80
C TYR A 39 2.94 2.57 -11.74
N ALA A 40 3.89 2.29 -10.86
CA ALA A 40 4.39 0.95 -10.64
C ALA A 40 3.69 0.29 -9.45
N TRP A 41 3.39 -1.00 -9.64
CA TRP A 41 2.72 -1.87 -8.69
C TRP A 41 3.46 -3.20 -8.61
N GLN A 42 3.42 -3.82 -7.45
CA GLN A 42 3.79 -5.22 -7.30
C GLN A 42 2.55 -6.07 -7.53
N ARG A 43 2.59 -7.05 -8.45
CA ARG A 43 1.53 -8.06 -8.54
C ARG A 43 1.90 -9.26 -7.68
N LYS A 44 1.02 -9.64 -6.75
CA LYS A 44 1.24 -10.80 -5.90
C LYS A 44 1.12 -12.11 -6.69
N THR A 45 2.08 -13.00 -6.50
CA THR A 45 2.20 -14.28 -7.20
C THR A 45 1.60 -15.43 -6.38
N PRO A 46 1.34 -16.60 -7.00
CA PRO A 46 0.94 -17.79 -6.26
C PRO A 46 1.94 -18.13 -5.15
N GLY A 47 1.44 -18.48 -3.96
CA GLY A 47 2.25 -18.72 -2.75
C GLY A 47 2.16 -17.60 -1.71
N TYR A 48 1.51 -16.48 -2.02
CA TYR A 48 1.25 -15.43 -1.02
C TYR A 48 0.33 -15.94 0.11
N PRO A 49 0.60 -15.61 1.40
CA PRO A 49 -0.14 -16.18 2.53
C PRO A 49 -1.64 -15.91 2.55
N SER A 50 -2.08 -14.77 2.00
CA SER A 50 -3.50 -14.44 1.83
C SER A 50 -3.93 -14.78 0.40
N GLU A 51 -4.47 -15.98 0.19
CA GLU A 51 -4.84 -16.48 -1.15
C GLU A 51 -5.76 -15.53 -1.93
N CYS A 52 -6.67 -14.84 -1.23
CA CYS A 52 -7.57 -13.86 -1.84
C CYS A 52 -6.82 -12.70 -2.51
N MET A 53 -5.56 -12.45 -2.15
CA MET A 53 -4.72 -11.37 -2.70
C MET A 53 -3.81 -11.84 -3.84
N VAL A 54 -3.76 -13.14 -4.14
CA VAL A 54 -2.99 -13.63 -5.29
C VAL A 54 -3.54 -12.99 -6.57
N GLY A 55 -2.62 -12.49 -7.40
CA GLY A 55 -2.92 -11.78 -8.64
C GLY A 55 -3.36 -10.32 -8.46
N ALA A 56 -3.52 -9.82 -7.23
CA ALA A 56 -3.86 -8.42 -6.99
C ALA A 56 -2.61 -7.52 -6.95
N LEU A 57 -2.85 -6.23 -7.21
CA LEU A 57 -1.86 -5.16 -7.14
C LEU A 57 -1.63 -4.73 -5.69
N GLN A 58 -0.37 -4.55 -5.37
CA GLN A 58 0.17 -4.19 -4.08
C GLN A 58 1.10 -2.99 -4.24
N LEU A 59 1.11 -2.10 -3.24
CA LEU A 59 2.14 -1.07 -3.13
C LEU A 59 3.41 -1.70 -2.58
N PHE A 60 4.55 -1.39 -3.18
CA PHE A 60 5.88 -1.80 -2.71
C PHE A 60 6.10 -1.36 -1.26
N GLY A 61 6.75 -2.22 -0.48
CA GLY A 61 6.89 -2.08 0.96
C GLY A 61 6.30 -3.25 1.75
N GLY A 62 6.39 -3.17 3.07
CA GLY A 62 6.03 -4.27 3.95
C GLY A 62 5.87 -3.87 5.40
N ASN A 63 5.91 -4.88 6.27
CA ASN A 63 5.67 -4.71 7.70
C ASN A 63 6.93 -4.16 8.39
N ALA A 64 6.74 -3.43 9.48
CA ALA A 64 7.84 -3.08 10.36
C ALA A 64 8.43 -4.34 11.01
N GLU A 65 9.75 -4.43 11.07
CA GLU A 65 10.50 -5.52 11.69
C GLU A 65 11.28 -5.05 12.92
N ASP A 66 11.74 -6.03 13.72
CA ASP A 66 12.62 -5.80 14.86
C ASP A 66 13.91 -5.08 14.42
N GLY A 67 14.02 -3.80 14.78
CA GLY A 67 15.17 -2.96 14.45
C GLY A 67 14.84 -1.74 13.60
N ASP A 68 13.67 -1.71 12.97
CA ASP A 68 13.18 -0.51 12.29
C ASP A 68 12.80 0.55 13.32
N ALA A 69 13.50 1.68 13.37
CA ALA A 69 13.14 2.72 14.34
C ALA A 69 11.87 3.46 13.93
N ASN A 70 11.60 3.58 12.63
CA ASN A 70 10.52 4.40 12.08
C ASN A 70 10.02 3.91 10.72
N ALA A 71 8.90 4.48 10.26
CA ALA A 71 8.27 4.12 8.99
C ALA A 71 9.17 4.33 7.76
N ARG A 72 10.04 5.33 7.79
CA ARG A 72 10.96 5.58 6.68
C ARG A 72 12.03 4.49 6.62
N GLU A 73 12.57 4.08 7.76
CA GLU A 73 13.55 2.98 7.85
C GLU A 73 12.95 1.65 7.40
N THR A 74 11.74 1.31 7.86
CA THR A 74 11.00 0.15 7.36
C THR A 74 10.91 0.18 5.83
N LEU A 75 10.44 1.30 5.26
CA LEU A 75 10.31 1.40 3.80
C LEU A 75 11.65 1.32 3.07
N VAL A 76 12.72 1.90 3.63
CA VAL A 76 14.06 1.81 3.03
C VAL A 76 14.54 0.37 3.01
N ARG A 77 14.38 -0.38 4.10
CA ARG A 77 14.72 -1.80 4.18
C ARG A 77 13.94 -2.60 3.14
N GLU A 78 12.62 -2.47 3.13
CA GLU A 78 11.74 -3.19 2.19
C GLU A 78 12.10 -2.90 0.72
N LEU A 79 12.39 -1.65 0.37
CA LEU A 79 12.81 -1.32 -1.00
C LEU A 79 14.14 -1.99 -1.39
N HIS A 80 15.04 -2.20 -0.44
CA HIS A 80 16.27 -2.95 -0.67
C HIS A 80 16.06 -4.47 -0.78
N GLU A 81 14.99 -4.98 -0.18
CA GLU A 81 14.56 -6.38 -0.31
C GLU A 81 13.78 -6.64 -1.60
N GLU A 82 13.14 -5.62 -2.18
CA GLU A 82 12.31 -5.76 -3.38
C GLU A 82 13.06 -5.43 -4.68
N PHE A 83 14.04 -4.51 -4.65
CA PHE A 83 14.73 -3.99 -5.84
C PHE A 83 16.25 -4.13 -5.79
N PRO A 84 16.93 -4.17 -6.96
CA PRO A 84 18.38 -4.02 -7.05
C PRO A 84 18.86 -2.76 -6.32
N THR A 85 20.01 -2.85 -5.64
CA THR A 85 20.51 -1.79 -4.74
C THR A 85 20.53 -0.40 -5.37
N GLN A 86 20.91 -0.28 -6.65
CA GLN A 86 20.96 1.01 -7.34
C GLN A 86 19.55 1.58 -7.60
N VAL A 87 18.59 0.74 -7.97
CA VAL A 87 17.19 1.14 -8.18
C VAL A 87 16.56 1.55 -6.84
N ALA A 88 16.74 0.74 -5.80
CA ALA A 88 16.28 1.05 -4.44
C ALA A 88 16.84 2.41 -3.97
N ALA A 89 18.15 2.65 -4.11
CA ALA A 89 18.77 3.91 -3.74
C ALA A 89 18.19 5.12 -4.51
N SER A 90 17.93 4.97 -5.81
CA SER A 90 17.27 6.01 -6.62
C SER A 90 15.86 6.32 -6.11
N ILE A 91 15.04 5.29 -5.84
CA ILE A 91 13.70 5.47 -5.26
C ILE A 91 13.80 6.20 -3.92
N VAL A 92 14.67 5.71 -3.02
CA VAL A 92 14.87 6.26 -1.67
C VAL A 92 15.25 7.74 -1.70
N SER A 93 16.07 8.15 -2.67
CA SER A 93 16.49 9.55 -2.83
C SER A 93 15.34 10.53 -3.13
N THR A 94 14.21 10.01 -3.63
CA THR A 94 13.03 10.80 -4.00
C THR A 94 11.85 10.64 -3.05
N LEU A 95 12.00 9.83 -1.99
CA LEU A 95 10.94 9.52 -1.02
C LEU A 95 10.41 10.76 -0.30
N LYS A 96 9.09 10.95 -0.40
CA LYS A 96 8.33 12.00 0.29
C LYS A 96 7.22 11.38 1.12
N PRO A 97 7.06 11.76 2.41
CA PRO A 97 5.94 11.30 3.21
C PRO A 97 4.63 11.79 2.58
N PHE A 98 3.59 10.96 2.63
CA PHE A 98 2.28 11.31 2.10
C PHE A 98 1.18 11.26 3.16
N ALA A 99 0.82 10.08 3.68
CA ALA A 99 -0.31 9.96 4.60
C ALA A 99 -0.26 8.67 5.42
N ARG A 100 -1.09 8.62 6.46
CA ARG A 100 -1.32 7.42 7.26
C ARG A 100 -2.73 6.91 7.12
N TYR A 101 -2.82 5.60 7.10
CA TYR A 101 -4.07 4.88 7.01
C TYR A 101 -4.14 3.83 8.09
N VAL A 102 -5.33 3.62 8.65
CA VAL A 102 -5.65 2.35 9.30
C VAL A 102 -6.23 1.45 8.24
N VAL A 103 -5.62 0.28 8.08
CA VAL A 103 -6.14 -0.81 7.26
C VAL A 103 -6.83 -1.82 8.17
N GLU A 104 -8.08 -2.11 7.85
CA GLU A 104 -8.86 -3.16 8.48
C GLU A 104 -8.85 -4.40 7.60
N SER A 105 -8.37 -5.53 8.14
CA SER A 105 -8.40 -6.82 7.45
C SER A 105 -9.39 -7.76 8.14
N PRO A 106 -10.51 -8.13 7.48
CA PRO A 106 -11.45 -9.08 8.04
C PRO A 106 -10.86 -10.49 8.10
N LEU A 107 -11.48 -11.36 8.89
CA LEU A 107 -11.05 -12.76 9.06
C LEU A 107 -10.88 -13.49 7.71
N GLU A 108 -11.77 -13.26 6.74
CA GLU A 108 -11.65 -13.90 5.42
C GLU A 108 -10.38 -13.51 4.65
N ALA A 109 -9.85 -12.31 4.88
CA ALA A 109 -8.63 -11.84 4.24
C ALA A 109 -7.38 -12.45 4.88
N MET A 110 -7.51 -12.93 6.13
CA MET A 110 -6.44 -13.56 6.89
C MET A 110 -6.45 -15.09 6.81
N ALA A 111 -7.50 -15.70 6.24
CA ALA A 111 -7.60 -17.14 6.09
C ALA A 111 -6.32 -17.74 5.46
N PRO A 112 -5.77 -18.85 6.01
CA PRO A 112 -6.36 -19.71 7.04
C PRO A 112 -6.10 -19.26 8.50
N ARG A 113 -5.50 -18.09 8.72
CA ARG A 113 -5.19 -17.59 10.06
C ARG A 113 -6.49 -17.18 10.78
N PRO A 114 -6.77 -17.69 12.01
CA PRO A 114 -8.05 -17.49 12.68
C PRO A 114 -8.08 -16.21 13.52
N TYR A 115 -7.56 -15.09 13.00
CA TYR A 115 -7.57 -13.82 13.71
C TYR A 115 -7.80 -12.63 12.78
N THR A 116 -8.37 -11.57 13.33
CA THR A 116 -8.42 -10.25 12.69
C THR A 116 -7.05 -9.57 12.74
N TYR A 117 -6.68 -8.88 11.66
CA TYR A 117 -5.42 -8.14 11.59
C TYR A 117 -5.65 -6.72 11.09
N ASN A 118 -5.45 -5.74 11.97
CA ASN A 118 -5.53 -4.33 11.57
C ASN A 118 -4.16 -3.69 11.71
N PHE A 119 -3.79 -2.80 10.80
CA PHE A 119 -2.47 -2.19 10.85
C PHE A 119 -2.49 -0.74 10.42
N THR A 120 -1.50 0.01 10.90
CA THR A 120 -1.24 1.36 10.39
C THR A 120 -0.33 1.25 9.18
N ALA A 121 -0.80 1.68 8.02
CA ALA A 121 -0.01 1.83 6.80
C ALA A 121 0.48 3.28 6.67
N CYS A 122 1.79 3.48 6.75
CA CYS A 122 2.46 4.73 6.46
C CYS A 122 2.83 4.78 4.97
N VAL A 123 2.17 5.64 4.22
CA VAL A 123 2.28 5.69 2.75
C VAL A 123 3.18 6.84 2.35
N PHE A 124 4.19 6.54 1.56
CA PHE A 124 5.10 7.50 0.93
C PHE A 124 4.81 7.61 -0.56
N SER A 125 5.43 8.58 -1.20
CA SER A 125 5.49 8.69 -2.66
C SER A 125 6.93 8.86 -3.12
N ALA A 126 7.26 8.28 -4.26
CA ALA A 126 8.58 8.40 -4.87
C ALA A 126 8.50 8.26 -6.40
N THR A 127 9.64 8.42 -7.05
CA THR A 127 9.81 8.22 -8.48
C THR A 127 10.56 6.92 -8.73
N LEU A 128 9.99 6.06 -9.59
CA LEU A 128 10.68 4.88 -10.12
C LEU A 128 11.49 5.30 -11.35
N PRO A 129 12.81 5.08 -11.39
CA PRO A 129 13.61 5.32 -12.60
C PRO A 129 13.10 4.50 -13.78
N SER A 130 13.04 5.11 -14.96
CA SER A 130 12.40 4.50 -16.14
C SER A 130 13.11 3.23 -16.63
N GLU A 131 14.41 3.12 -16.38
CA GLU A 131 15.26 1.97 -16.69
C GLU A 131 15.00 0.75 -15.79
N ALA A 132 14.30 0.94 -14.66
CA ALA A 132 13.89 -0.18 -13.81
C ALA A 132 12.69 -0.96 -14.39
N ILE A 133 11.97 -0.40 -15.37
CA ILE A 133 10.83 -1.08 -15.99
C ILE A 133 11.31 -2.31 -16.78
N GLY A 134 10.73 -3.47 -16.48
CA GLY A 134 11.15 -4.75 -17.06
C GLY A 134 12.45 -5.29 -16.46
N GLY A 135 12.99 -4.60 -15.44
CA GLY A 135 14.09 -5.09 -14.62
C GLY A 135 13.65 -6.13 -13.59
N GLU A 136 14.61 -6.61 -12.83
CA GLU A 136 14.40 -7.59 -11.76
C GLU A 136 13.72 -6.95 -10.54
N VAL A 137 12.75 -7.68 -9.98
CA VAL A 137 12.27 -7.50 -8.60
C VAL A 137 12.35 -8.84 -7.90
N TYR A 138 12.72 -8.84 -6.62
CA TYR A 138 13.03 -10.06 -5.89
C TYR A 138 11.76 -10.76 -5.35
N GLU A 139 10.69 -10.01 -5.10
CA GLU A 139 9.38 -10.56 -4.71
C GLU A 139 8.27 -10.13 -5.68
N GLY A 140 7.49 -11.10 -6.15
CA GLY A 140 6.35 -10.87 -7.04
C GLY A 140 6.79 -10.48 -8.45
N THR A 141 5.98 -9.67 -9.13
CA THR A 141 6.33 -9.10 -10.43
C THR A 141 6.09 -7.59 -10.43
N LEU A 142 7.04 -6.84 -10.98
CA LEU A 142 6.89 -5.42 -11.27
C LEU A 142 5.94 -5.24 -12.44
N GLU A 143 4.89 -4.47 -12.22
CA GLU A 143 3.94 -4.09 -13.26
C GLU A 143 3.79 -2.58 -13.31
N THR A 144 3.68 -2.04 -14.50
CA THR A 144 3.40 -0.61 -14.71
C THR A 144 2.01 -0.47 -15.32
N MET A 145 1.19 0.38 -14.71
CA MET A 145 -0.15 0.66 -15.18
C MET A 145 -0.35 2.17 -15.36
N THR A 146 -1.02 2.54 -16.43
CA THR A 146 -1.51 3.90 -16.65
C THR A 146 -2.68 4.20 -15.72
N LEU A 147 -2.90 5.47 -15.43
CA LEU A 147 -4.07 5.91 -14.67
C LEU A 147 -5.37 5.46 -15.35
N ALA A 148 -5.42 5.50 -16.68
CA ALA A 148 -6.58 5.05 -17.45
C ALA A 148 -6.90 3.58 -17.21
N GLU A 149 -5.88 2.70 -17.17
CA GLU A 149 -6.04 1.27 -16.85
C GLU A 149 -6.47 1.06 -15.39
N LEU A 150 -5.92 1.84 -14.46
CA LEU A 150 -6.26 1.77 -13.03
C LEU A 150 -7.68 2.26 -12.70
N THR A 151 -8.27 3.09 -13.56
CA THR A 151 -9.63 3.64 -13.41
C THR A 151 -10.64 3.03 -14.38
N ALA A 152 -10.21 2.13 -15.27
CA ALA A 152 -11.08 1.57 -16.29
C ALA A 152 -12.23 0.81 -15.62
N SER A 153 -13.47 1.09 -16.02
CA SER A 153 -14.62 0.32 -15.54
C SER A 153 -14.85 -0.90 -16.45
N SER A 154 -14.30 -2.05 -16.07
CA SER A 154 -14.46 -3.32 -16.78
C SER A 154 -14.48 -4.52 -15.83
N ASP A 155 -14.92 -5.67 -16.33
CA ASP A 155 -14.88 -6.91 -15.56
C ASP A 155 -13.45 -7.38 -15.24
N ASP A 156 -12.45 -6.85 -15.96
CA ASP A 156 -11.02 -7.06 -15.77
C ASP A 156 -10.36 -5.95 -14.93
N GLU A 157 -11.15 -5.17 -14.18
CA GLU A 157 -10.65 -4.14 -13.26
C GLU A 157 -9.53 -4.67 -12.35
N PRO A 158 -8.42 -3.92 -12.19
CA PRO A 158 -7.34 -4.34 -11.30
C PRO A 158 -7.86 -4.50 -9.87
N ARG A 159 -7.49 -5.62 -9.25
CA ARG A 159 -7.76 -5.87 -7.84
C ARG A 159 -6.65 -5.32 -6.98
N PHE A 160 -6.97 -4.71 -5.85
CA PHE A 160 -5.98 -4.13 -4.95
C PHE A 160 -5.92 -4.86 -3.61
N CYS A 161 -4.72 -5.21 -3.19
CA CYS A 161 -4.38 -5.72 -1.86
C CYS A 161 -4.66 -4.64 -0.79
N TRP A 162 -5.07 -5.08 0.41
CA TRP A 162 -5.16 -4.22 1.62
C TRP A 162 -5.91 -2.89 1.44
N ALA A 163 -6.85 -2.85 0.50
CA ALA A 163 -7.55 -1.63 0.10
C ALA A 163 -6.65 -0.46 -0.37
N TYR A 164 -5.48 -0.74 -0.93
CA TYR A 164 -4.51 0.29 -1.38
C TYR A 164 -4.98 1.18 -2.53
N HIS A 165 -6.08 0.85 -3.19
CA HIS A 165 -6.81 1.77 -4.07
C HIS A 165 -7.23 3.07 -3.35
N VAL A 166 -7.50 3.03 -2.03
CA VAL A 166 -7.89 4.22 -1.26
C VAL A 166 -6.72 5.20 -1.06
N PRO A 167 -5.56 4.80 -0.50
CA PRO A 167 -4.38 5.65 -0.48
C PRO A 167 -3.98 6.22 -1.84
N PHE A 168 -4.08 5.40 -2.89
CA PHE A 168 -3.77 5.83 -4.25
C PHE A 168 -4.75 6.88 -4.79
N ALA A 169 -6.06 6.70 -4.56
CA ALA A 169 -7.06 7.69 -4.93
C ALA A 169 -6.83 9.04 -4.25
N HIS A 170 -6.61 9.05 -2.93
CA HIS A 170 -6.30 10.30 -2.22
C HIS A 170 -4.99 10.94 -2.71
N PHE A 171 -3.97 10.14 -3.06
CA PHE A 171 -2.73 10.66 -3.62
C PHE A 171 -2.97 11.41 -4.93
N LEU A 172 -3.80 10.84 -5.81
CA LEU A 172 -4.14 11.48 -7.08
C LEU A 172 -4.96 12.75 -6.85
N GLU A 173 -5.92 12.73 -5.92
CA GLU A 173 -6.70 13.91 -5.54
C GLU A 173 -5.80 15.05 -5.03
N ASP A 174 -4.84 14.74 -4.16
CA ASP A 174 -3.90 15.71 -3.58
C ASP A 174 -2.90 16.25 -4.63
N LYS A 175 -2.63 15.53 -5.73
CA LYS A 175 -1.63 15.90 -6.75
C LYS A 175 -2.20 16.47 -8.05
N ALA A 176 -3.35 15.99 -8.48
CA ALA A 176 -3.98 16.33 -9.76
C ALA A 176 -5.31 17.09 -9.59
N GLY A 177 -5.78 17.27 -8.35
CA GLY A 177 -7.13 17.73 -8.06
C GLY A 177 -8.14 16.58 -8.11
N ALA A 178 -9.41 16.90 -7.87
CA ALA A 178 -10.48 15.91 -7.82
C ALA A 178 -10.46 15.01 -9.07
N LEU A 179 -10.46 13.69 -8.84
CA LEU A 179 -10.53 12.72 -9.92
C LEU A 179 -11.85 12.88 -10.69
N ALA A 180 -11.77 12.87 -12.02
CA ALA A 180 -12.96 12.95 -12.86
C ALA A 180 -13.89 11.73 -12.68
N GLN A 181 -13.32 10.60 -12.27
CA GLN A 181 -14.04 9.40 -11.86
C GLN A 181 -13.36 8.81 -10.63
N PRO A 182 -14.12 8.40 -9.60
CA PRO A 182 -13.55 7.67 -8.48
C PRO A 182 -12.92 6.38 -8.99
N ILE A 183 -11.80 5.96 -8.38
CA ILE A 183 -11.24 4.63 -8.62
C ILE A 183 -12.27 3.61 -8.11
N SER A 184 -13.11 3.12 -9.03
CA SER A 184 -13.93 1.92 -8.84
C SER A 184 -12.98 0.74 -8.88
N ALA A 185 -12.26 0.52 -7.80
CA ALA A 185 -11.39 -0.64 -7.69
C ALA A 185 -12.17 -1.82 -7.13
N ARG A 186 -12.08 -2.96 -7.80
CA ARG A 186 -12.37 -4.24 -7.15
C ARG A 186 -11.36 -4.45 -6.05
N ARG A 187 -11.82 -4.70 -4.83
CA ARG A 187 -10.92 -5.04 -3.74
C ARG A 187 -10.52 -6.50 -3.87
N ALA A 188 -9.27 -6.84 -3.56
CA ALA A 188 -8.88 -8.25 -3.52
C ALA A 188 -9.65 -9.00 -2.41
N CYS A 189 -9.82 -8.33 -1.28
CA CYS A 189 -10.56 -8.77 -0.09
C CYS A 189 -11.55 -7.68 0.33
N HIS A 190 -12.42 -7.96 1.29
CA HIS A 190 -13.27 -6.95 1.93
C HIS A 190 -12.50 -5.97 2.86
N CYS A 191 -11.17 -5.90 2.74
CA CYS A 191 -10.34 -4.98 3.49
C CYS A 191 -10.81 -3.52 3.29
N THR A 192 -10.61 -2.69 4.31
CA THR A 192 -10.90 -1.25 4.26
C THR A 192 -9.65 -0.45 4.62
N ALA A 193 -9.55 0.78 4.13
CA ALA A 193 -8.47 1.70 4.50
C ALA A 193 -9.07 3.09 4.78
N THR A 194 -8.70 3.68 5.91
CA THR A 194 -9.19 5.00 6.34
C THR A 194 -8.02 5.92 6.64
N ARG A 195 -7.98 7.11 6.01
CA ARG A 195 -6.91 8.11 6.25
C ARG A 195 -7.06 8.65 7.68
N VAL A 196 -6.02 8.52 8.49
CA VAL A 196 -5.98 9.04 9.87
C VAL A 196 -5.05 10.24 10.03
N ALA A 197 -4.11 10.45 9.09
CA ALA A 197 -3.28 11.65 9.05
C ALA A 197 -2.77 11.97 7.65
N ALA A 198 -2.44 13.25 7.42
CA ALA A 198 -1.82 13.74 6.17
C ALA A 198 -0.28 13.74 6.20
N ASN A 199 0.32 12.97 7.11
CA ASN A 199 1.77 12.77 7.18
C ASN A 199 2.07 11.31 7.52
N ALA A 200 3.00 10.70 6.78
CA ALA A 200 3.47 9.32 6.95
C ALA A 200 4.54 9.17 8.04
N ASP A 201 5.32 10.22 8.31
CA ASP A 201 6.39 10.16 9.30
C ASP A 201 5.80 10.24 10.72
N ILE A 202 5.82 9.13 11.44
CA ILE A 202 5.33 9.06 12.83
C ILE A 202 6.39 9.26 13.89
N GLY A 203 7.63 9.58 13.50
CA GLY A 203 8.77 9.45 14.40
C GLY A 203 9.01 7.96 14.65
N SER A 204 8.99 7.50 15.89
CA SER A 204 9.19 6.09 16.22
C SER A 204 7.93 5.26 16.02
N TRP A 205 8.08 3.99 15.61
CA TRP A 205 7.00 3.01 15.82
C TRP A 205 6.69 2.95 17.32
N GLU A 206 5.41 3.06 17.70
CA GLU A 206 5.05 2.83 19.10
C GLU A 206 5.43 1.40 19.45
N SER A 207 5.98 1.17 20.64
CA SER A 207 6.32 -0.16 21.15
C SER A 207 5.06 -0.98 21.43
N GLY A 208 4.33 -1.35 20.38
CA GLY A 208 3.38 -2.45 20.38
C GLY A 208 4.10 -3.72 19.96
N GLU A 209 3.54 -4.90 20.28
CA GLU A 209 4.09 -6.19 19.83
C GLU A 209 4.33 -6.14 18.31
N MET A 210 5.59 -6.04 17.92
CA MET A 210 6.02 -6.08 16.53
C MET A 210 5.92 -7.52 16.05
N TRP A 211 5.46 -7.69 14.81
CA TRP A 211 5.25 -9.01 14.24
C TRP A 211 6.58 -9.72 14.01
N GLN A 212 6.69 -10.95 14.51
CA GLN A 212 7.64 -11.98 14.07
C GLN A 212 6.89 -13.05 13.28
#